data_AF-A0A7S1WLV6-F1
#
_entry.id   AF-A0A7S1WLV6-F1
#
_cell.length_a   1.000
_cell.length_b   1.000
_cell.length_c   1.000
_cell.angle_alpha   90.00
_cell.angle_beta   90.00
_cell.angle_gamma   90.00
#
_symmetry.space_group_name_H-M   'P 1'
#
loop_
_entity.id
_entity.type
_entity.pdbx_description
1 polymer ?
#
loop_
_entity_poly.entity_id
_entity_poly.type
_entity_poly.pdbx_seq_one_letter_code
_entity_poly.pdbx_strand_id
1 'polypeptide(L)'
;GALYASDAIPETGGATRTPSYNKVRGDKVIAWTRQFLDDVFPLKEGSHRGATRYSVQKGALVVFMGVTQTGLKDPSQFAGYIGDWNEPYKVLLRNHGLHVEIKIARAHVIGSDDP
;
A
#
# COMPACT_ATOMS: atom_id res chain seq x y z
N GLY A 1 1.56 10.98 12.12
CA GLY A 1 2.07 11.32 10.78
C GLY A 1 3.45 10.73 10.62
N ALA A 2 3.66 9.88 9.62
CA ALA A 2 4.97 9.41 9.17
C ALA A 2 4.75 8.75 7.81
N LEU A 3 4.92 9.53 6.75
CA LEU A 3 5.09 9.17 5.33
C LEU A 3 5.02 10.43 4.44
N TYR A 4 4.47 11.53 4.95
CA TYR A 4 4.54 12.82 4.25
C TYR A 4 5.96 13.44 4.27
N ALA A 5 6.89 12.87 5.05
CA ALA A 5 8.19 13.44 5.37
C ALA A 5 9.37 12.48 5.15
N SER A 6 9.46 11.86 3.97
CA SER A 6 10.75 11.36 3.49
C SER A 6 11.19 12.17 2.27
N ASP A 7 12.47 12.54 2.23
CA ASP A 7 13.17 13.15 1.08
C ASP A 7 13.23 12.22 -0.16
N ALA A 8 12.46 11.13 -0.16
CA ALA A 8 12.39 10.16 -1.24
C ALA A 8 11.64 10.67 -2.47
N ILE A 9 10.96 11.83 -2.39
CA ILE A 9 10.17 12.38 -3.49
C ILE A 9 10.69 13.77 -3.83
N PRO A 10 11.31 13.94 -5.01
CA PRO A 10 11.70 15.24 -5.52
C PRO A 10 10.50 16.20 -5.53
N GLU A 11 10.67 17.40 -4.99
CA GLU A 11 9.64 18.46 -4.95
C GLU A 11 9.48 19.19 -6.29
N THR A 12 10.01 18.63 -7.37
CA THR A 12 9.99 19.19 -8.71
C THR A 12 8.68 18.87 -9.45
N GLY A 13 8.32 19.70 -10.44
CA GLY A 13 7.14 19.47 -11.29
C GLY A 13 5.79 19.56 -10.54
N GLY A 14 5.63 20.57 -9.67
CA GLY A 14 4.37 20.84 -8.97
C GLY A 14 4.09 19.94 -7.76
N ALA A 15 5.05 19.11 -7.33
CA ALA A 15 4.95 18.21 -6.17
C ALA A 15 5.48 18.84 -4.87
N THR A 16 5.43 20.17 -4.77
CA THR A 16 5.84 20.92 -3.58
C THR A 16 4.94 20.60 -2.40
N ARG A 17 5.52 20.64 -1.21
CA ARG A 17 4.77 20.46 0.04
C ARG A 17 3.96 21.73 0.28
N THR A 18 2.65 21.56 0.34
CA THR A 18 1.70 22.61 0.70
C THR A 18 1.08 22.27 2.05
N PRO A 19 0.58 23.27 2.81
CA PRO A 19 -0.20 23.02 4.03
C PRO A 19 -1.46 22.17 3.77
N SER A 20 -2.02 22.28 2.56
CA SER A 20 -3.13 21.48 2.06
C SER A 20 -2.65 20.26 1.24
N TYR A 21 -3.52 19.27 1.04
CA TYR A 21 -3.22 18.09 0.22
C TYR A 21 -2.91 18.47 -1.24
N ASN A 22 -1.66 18.24 -1.65
CA ASN A 22 -1.26 18.33 -3.06
C ASN A 22 -1.46 16.96 -3.74
N LYS A 23 -2.48 16.84 -4.59
CA LYS A 23 -2.78 15.60 -5.33
C LYS A 23 -1.61 15.12 -6.18
N VAL A 24 -0.88 16.02 -6.84
CA VAL A 24 0.28 15.68 -7.69
C VAL A 24 1.38 15.06 -6.84
N ARG A 25 1.62 15.61 -5.64
CA ARG A 25 2.55 15.00 -4.67
C ARG A 25 2.02 13.65 -4.17
N GLY A 26 0.73 13.56 -3.84
CA GLY A 26 0.08 12.32 -3.40
C GLY A 26 0.24 11.18 -4.41
N ASP A 27 0.00 11.44 -5.69
CA ASP A 27 0.15 10.45 -6.75
C ASP A 27 1.62 9.98 -6.89
N LYS A 28 2.59 10.89 -6.75
CA LYS A 28 4.02 10.53 -6.71
C LYS A 28 4.39 9.69 -5.49
N VAL A 29 3.83 10.01 -4.32
CA VAL A 29 4.02 9.21 -3.09
C VAL A 29 3.51 7.80 -3.30
N ILE A 30 2.31 7.66 -3.88
CA ILE A 30 1.72 6.36 -4.17
C ILE A 30 2.61 5.60 -5.15
N ALA A 31 2.99 6.19 -6.28
CA ALA A 31 3.83 5.54 -7.28
C ALA A 31 5.17 5.06 -6.70
N TRP A 32 5.86 5.92 -5.95
CA TRP A 32 7.12 5.56 -5.28
C TRP A 32 6.92 4.43 -4.28
N THR A 33 5.86 4.49 -3.47
CA THR A 33 5.54 3.45 -2.48
C THR A 33 5.26 2.10 -3.16
N ARG A 34 4.54 2.11 -4.29
CA ARG A 34 4.28 0.88 -5.06
C ARG A 34 5.57 0.30 -5.64
N GLN A 35 6.46 1.15 -6.16
CA GLN A 35 7.76 0.69 -6.65
C GLN A 35 8.61 0.10 -5.52
N PHE A 36 8.68 0.77 -4.36
CA PHE A 36 9.37 0.24 -3.18
C PHE A 36 8.84 -1.14 -2.77
N LEU A 37 7.51 -1.33 -2.80
CA LEU A 37 6.92 -2.64 -2.51
C LEU A 37 7.31 -3.69 -3.55
N ASP A 38 7.33 -3.36 -4.84
CA ASP A 38 7.78 -4.28 -5.89
C ASP A 38 9.25 -4.68 -5.73
N ASP A 39 10.12 -3.74 -5.33
CA ASP A 39 11.55 -3.99 -5.16
C ASP A 39 11.86 -4.85 -3.93
N VAL A 40 11.12 -4.65 -2.83
CA VAL A 40 11.42 -5.27 -1.52
C VAL A 40 10.54 -6.48 -1.21
N PHE A 41 9.29 -6.48 -1.69
CA PHE A 41 8.27 -7.49 -1.43
C PHE A 41 7.61 -7.95 -2.74
N PRO A 42 8.40 -8.40 -3.74
CA PRO A 42 7.90 -8.66 -5.08
C PRO A 42 6.73 -9.63 -5.06
N LEU A 43 5.75 -9.40 -5.93
CA LEU A 43 4.66 -10.36 -6.17
C LEU A 43 5.18 -11.51 -7.05
N LYS A 44 4.53 -12.67 -6.96
CA LYS A 44 4.80 -13.80 -7.88
C LYS A 44 4.52 -13.40 -9.33
N GLU A 45 3.47 -12.62 -9.51
CA GLU A 45 3.00 -12.13 -10.81
C GLU A 45 2.49 -10.70 -10.66
N GLY A 46 2.71 -9.87 -11.67
CA GLY A 46 2.23 -8.48 -11.67
C GLY A 46 3.05 -7.56 -10.75
N SER A 47 2.40 -6.49 -10.30
CA SER A 47 3.04 -5.40 -9.54
C SER A 47 2.04 -4.84 -8.51
N HIS A 48 2.56 -4.38 -7.38
CA HIS A 48 1.81 -3.65 -6.35
C HIS A 48 1.10 -2.41 -6.90
N ARG A 49 1.51 -1.88 -8.06
CA ARG A 49 0.81 -0.80 -8.78
C ARG A 49 -0.59 -1.18 -9.22
N GLY A 50 -0.82 -2.47 -9.52
CA GLY A 50 -2.13 -3.01 -9.90
C GLY A 50 -2.99 -3.46 -8.72
N ALA A 51 -2.48 -3.36 -7.49
CA ALA A 51 -3.17 -3.88 -6.32
C ALA A 51 -4.45 -3.08 -6.01
N THR A 52 -5.60 -3.72 -6.14
CA THR A 52 -6.92 -3.18 -5.81
C THR A 52 -7.37 -3.55 -4.41
N ARG A 53 -6.90 -4.71 -3.89
CA ARG A 53 -7.24 -5.19 -2.54
C ARG A 53 -6.14 -6.10 -2.00
N TYR A 54 -6.00 -6.11 -0.69
CA TYR A 54 -5.22 -7.09 0.06
C TYR A 54 -6.15 -7.93 0.90
N SER A 55 -5.89 -9.23 0.99
CA SER A 55 -6.55 -10.14 1.94
C SER A 55 -5.56 -11.21 2.41
N VAL A 56 -5.98 -12.03 3.36
CA VAL A 56 -5.17 -13.10 3.94
C VAL A 56 -5.92 -14.41 3.80
N GLN A 57 -5.41 -15.34 3.00
CA GLN A 57 -6.04 -16.64 2.79
C GLN A 57 -5.07 -17.74 3.17
N LYS A 58 -5.54 -18.71 3.97
CA LYS A 58 -4.72 -19.84 4.45
C LYS A 58 -3.37 -19.40 5.04
N GLY A 59 -3.37 -18.28 5.77
CA GLY A 59 -2.18 -17.72 6.42
C GLY A 59 -1.21 -16.97 5.50
N ALA A 60 -1.53 -16.77 4.22
CA ALA A 60 -0.69 -16.05 3.26
C ALA A 60 -1.37 -14.77 2.75
N LEU A 61 -0.57 -13.76 2.41
CA LEU A 61 -1.06 -12.55 1.75
C LEU A 61 -1.54 -12.88 0.33
N VAL A 62 -2.74 -12.42 0.02
CA VAL A 62 -3.33 -12.42 -1.32
C VAL A 62 -3.53 -10.98 -1.78
N VAL A 63 -3.04 -10.67 -2.97
CA VAL A 63 -3.13 -9.37 -3.62
C VAL A 63 -4.03 -9.48 -4.83
N PHE A 64 -5.11 -8.71 -4.84
CA PHE A 64 -6.07 -8.66 -5.94
C PHE A 64 -5.62 -7.59 -6.94
N MET A 65 -5.69 -7.93 -8.22
CA MET A 65 -5.37 -7.05 -9.35
C MET A 65 -6.53 -7.12 -10.36
N GLY A 66 -7.63 -6.44 -10.04
CA GLY A 66 -8.87 -6.58 -10.79
C GLY A 66 -9.43 -8.00 -10.67
N VAL A 67 -9.43 -8.76 -11.76
CA VAL A 67 -9.94 -10.15 -11.81
C VAL A 67 -8.89 -11.20 -11.44
N THR A 68 -7.61 -10.85 -11.42
CA THR A 68 -6.54 -11.78 -11.05
C THR A 68 -6.14 -11.62 -9.58
N GLN A 69 -5.52 -12.67 -9.04
CA GLN A 69 -5.00 -12.71 -7.68
C GLN A 69 -3.58 -13.25 -7.73
N THR A 70 -2.73 -12.73 -6.86
CA THR A 70 -1.35 -13.20 -6.68
C THR A 70 -0.97 -13.17 -5.21
N GLY A 71 0.23 -13.65 -4.89
CA GLY A 71 0.82 -13.53 -3.55
C GLY A 71 2.23 -12.97 -3.65
N LEU A 72 2.88 -12.82 -2.50
CA LEU A 72 4.31 -12.50 -2.46
C LEU A 72 5.12 -13.62 -3.11
N LYS A 73 6.18 -13.26 -3.83
CA LYS A 73 7.16 -14.19 -4.40
C LYS A 73 7.79 -15.03 -3.30
N ASP A 74 8.13 -14.42 -2.17
CA ASP A 74 8.47 -15.08 -0.93
C ASP A 74 7.32 -14.92 0.09
N PRO A 75 6.50 -15.97 0.32
CA PRO A 75 5.42 -15.91 1.29
C PRO A 75 5.87 -15.64 2.73
N SER A 76 7.13 -15.93 3.09
CA SER A 76 7.66 -15.73 4.45
C SER A 76 7.86 -14.25 4.80
N GLN A 77 7.83 -13.37 3.79
CA GLN A 77 7.85 -11.92 3.99
C GLN A 77 6.51 -11.40 4.53
N PHE A 78 5.43 -12.18 4.49
CA PHE A 78 4.20 -11.83 5.19
C PHE A 78 4.34 -12.13 6.69
N ALA A 79 4.25 -11.09 7.51
CA ALA A 79 4.43 -11.18 8.96
C ALA A 79 3.12 -11.07 9.76
N GLY A 80 2.01 -10.71 9.10
CA GLY A 80 0.69 -10.70 9.72
C GLY A 80 -0.21 -9.58 9.20
N TYR A 81 -1.35 -9.42 9.85
CA TYR A 81 -2.33 -8.40 9.52
C TYR A 81 -3.08 -7.95 10.78
N ILE A 82 -3.77 -6.82 10.67
CA ILE A 82 -4.71 -6.38 11.70
C ILE A 82 -6.07 -6.06 11.05
N GLY A 83 -7.14 -6.55 11.68
CA GLY A 83 -8.51 -6.41 11.22
C GLY A 83 -9.09 -7.74 10.73
N ASP A 84 -10.07 -7.65 9.83
CA ASP A 84 -10.65 -8.81 9.17
C ASP A 84 -9.65 -9.40 8.15
N TRP A 85 -9.63 -10.73 7.99
CA TRP A 85 -8.68 -11.38 7.06
C TRP A 85 -9.02 -11.10 5.61
N ASN A 86 -10.31 -10.94 5.27
CA ASN A 86 -10.76 -10.65 3.93
C ASN A 86 -10.49 -9.17 3.60
N GLU A 87 -10.58 -8.30 4.60
CA GLU A 87 -10.43 -6.85 4.44
C GLU A 87 -9.58 -6.20 5.54
N PRO A 88 -8.27 -6.52 5.64
CA PRO A 88 -7.42 -5.97 6.68
C PRO A 88 -7.24 -4.46 6.49
N TYR A 89 -7.20 -3.71 7.59
CA TYR A 89 -6.85 -2.29 7.55
C TYR A 89 -5.33 -2.07 7.70
N LYS A 90 -4.59 -3.12 8.11
CA LYS A 90 -3.13 -3.15 8.10
C LYS A 90 -2.61 -4.51 7.64
N VAL A 91 -1.60 -4.49 6.78
CA VAL A 91 -0.77 -5.65 6.42
C VAL A 91 0.65 -5.40 6.90
N LEU A 92 1.23 -6.37 7.59
CA LEU A 92 2.59 -6.34 8.10
C LEU A 92 3.48 -7.22 7.21
N LEU A 93 4.53 -6.62 6.68
CA LEU A 93 5.55 -7.29 5.88
C LEU A 93 6.90 -7.22 6.60
N ARG A 94 7.78 -8.17 6.32
CA ARG A 94 9.13 -8.22 6.88
C ARG A 94 10.16 -8.58 5.82
N ASN A 95 11.21 -7.78 5.70
CA ASN A 95 12.39 -8.10 4.90
C ASN A 95 13.66 -7.84 5.71
N HIS A 96 14.58 -8.82 5.77
CA HIS A 96 15.83 -8.72 6.54
C HIS A 96 15.67 -8.18 7.98
N GLY A 97 14.64 -8.63 8.69
CA GLY A 97 14.37 -8.23 10.09
C GLY A 97 13.69 -6.87 10.27
N LEU A 98 13.55 -6.08 9.20
CA LEU A 98 12.82 -4.81 9.20
C LEU A 98 11.36 -5.03 8.80
N HIS A 99 10.46 -4.36 9.50
CA HIS A 99 9.02 -4.45 9.26
C HIS A 99 8.50 -3.25 8.48
N VAL A 100 7.58 -3.51 7.56
CA VAL A 100 6.84 -2.51 6.80
C VAL A 100 5.35 -2.72 7.04
N GLU A 101 4.66 -1.65 7.44
CA GLU A 101 3.21 -1.64 7.56
C GLU A 101 2.57 -0.98 6.34
N ILE A 102 1.71 -1.72 5.64
CA ILE A 102 0.81 -1.15 4.65
C ILE A 102 -0.49 -0.79 5.37
N LYS A 103 -0.73 0.52 5.55
CA LYS A 103 -2.00 1.03 6.10
C LYS A 103 -2.99 1.20 4.96
N ILE A 104 -4.07 0.43 5.01
CA ILE A 104 -5.13 0.44 4.00
C ILE A 104 -6.21 1.38 4.51
N ALA A 105 -6.09 2.66 4.15
CA ALA A 105 -7.18 3.61 4.33
C ALA A 105 -8.17 3.41 3.18
N ARG A 106 -9.26 2.69 3.43
CA ARG A 106 -10.44 2.90 2.58
C ARG A 106 -10.92 4.29 2.90
N ALA A 107 -11.15 5.10 1.87
CA ALA A 107 -12.01 6.25 2.07
C ALA A 107 -13.29 5.69 2.70
N HIS A 108 -13.54 6.01 3.98
CA HIS A 108 -14.92 6.06 4.43
C HIS A 108 -15.58 6.97 3.41
N VAL A 109 -16.49 6.39 2.62
CA VAL A 109 -17.40 7.21 1.83
C VAL A 109 -17.97 8.18 2.84
N ILE A 110 -17.67 9.48 2.68
CA ILE A 110 -18.42 10.53 3.34
C ILE A 110 -19.82 10.40 2.72
N GLY A 111 -20.62 9.51 3.29
CA GLY A 111 -22.05 9.46 3.11
C GLY A 111 -22.64 10.23 4.28
N SER A 112 -22.54 11.55 4.22
CA SER A 112 -23.30 12.50 5.03
C SER A 112 -23.12 13.90 4.42
N ASP A 113 -23.45 14.00 3.14
CA ASP A 113 -23.99 15.23 2.55
C ASP A 113 -25.16 14.77 1.67
N ASP A 114 -26.23 14.35 2.35
CA ASP A 114 -27.59 14.43 1.84
C ASP A 114 -28.46 14.86 3.06
N PRO A 115 -29.26 15.93 2.95
CA PRO A 115 -29.99 16.53 4.08
C PRO A 115 -30.98 15.60 4.79
#